data_AF-A0A1J6W1Q7-F1
#
_entry.id   AF-A0A1J6W1Q7-F1
#
_cell.length_a   1.000
_cell.length_b   1.000
_cell.length_c   1.000
_cell.angle_alpha   90.00
_cell.angle_beta   90.00
_cell.angle_gamma   90.00
#
_symmetry.space_group_name_H-M   'P 1'
#
loop_
_entity.id
_entity.type
_entity.pdbx_description
1 polymer ?
#
loop_
_entity_poly.entity_id
_entity_poly.type
_entity_poly.pdbx_seq_one_letter_code
_entity_poly.pdbx_strand_id
1 'polypeptide(L)' 'MTKKQEVDKKQELDKNYEPDNGSMAHDMEEMEQLGKQMDRLRTNEELKEGDKQPDPVQYKEKDK' A
#
# COMPACT_ATOMS: atom_id res chain seq x y z
N MET A 1 4.12 -22.81 46.53
CA MET A 1 3.64 -21.45 46.23
C MET A 1 3.91 -21.19 44.75
N THR A 2 2.92 -21.42 43.90
CA THR A 2 3.01 -21.28 42.45
C THR A 2 2.81 -19.81 42.06
N LYS A 3 3.88 -19.14 41.63
CA LYS A 3 3.79 -17.79 41.06
C LYS A 3 3.06 -17.87 39.72
N LYS A 4 2.06 -17.00 39.62
CA LYS A 4 1.08 -16.88 38.56
C LYS A 4 1.76 -16.47 37.25
N GLN A 5 1.24 -17.06 36.18
CA GLN A 5 1.41 -16.70 34.78
C GLN A 5 1.55 -15.18 34.59
N GLU A 6 2.69 -14.73 34.06
CA GLU A 6 2.78 -13.41 33.43
C GLU A 6 2.02 -13.50 32.11
N VAL A 7 0.84 -12.87 32.09
CA VAL A 7 0.05 -12.68 30.89
C VAL A 7 0.65 -11.48 30.16
N ASP A 8 1.23 -11.73 28.98
CA ASP A 8 1.64 -10.70 28.03
C ASP A 8 0.44 -9.79 27.71
N LYS A 9 0.30 -8.70 28.47
CA LYS A 9 -0.66 -7.64 28.17
C LYS A 9 -0.17 -6.94 26.91
N LYS A 10 -0.78 -7.26 25.76
CA LYS A 10 -0.65 -6.45 24.55
C LYS A 10 -1.09 -5.03 24.91
N GLN A 11 -0.15 -4.09 24.84
CA GLN A 11 -0.40 -2.69 25.11
C GLN A 11 -1.21 -2.15 23.92
N GLU A 12 -2.51 -1.96 24.11
CA GLU A 12 -3.37 -1.38 23.08
C GLU A 12 -2.99 0.09 22.89
N LEU A 13 -2.87 0.51 21.62
CA LEU A 13 -2.64 1.91 21.26
C LEU A 13 -3.88 2.75 21.62
N ASP A 14 -3.67 4.03 21.95
CA ASP A 14 -4.77 4.97 22.16
C ASP A 14 -5.67 5.01 20.91
N LYS A 15 -6.98 5.12 21.09
CA LYS A 15 -7.93 5.27 19.97
C LYS A 15 -7.65 6.53 19.13
N ASN A 16 -7.00 7.53 19.71
CA ASN A 16 -6.58 8.76 19.04
C ASN A 16 -5.10 8.74 18.64
N TYR A 17 -4.41 7.58 18.71
CA TYR A 17 -3.03 7.48 18.27
C TYR A 17 -2.97 7.54 16.75
N GLU A 18 -2.45 8.63 16.23
CA GLU A 18 -2.08 8.75 14.81
C GLU A 18 -0.60 8.41 14.67
N PRO A 19 -0.25 7.36 13.89
CA PRO A 19 1.15 7.04 13.64
C PRO A 19 1.78 8.11 12.73
N ASP A 20 3.00 8.52 13.05
CA ASP A 20 3.75 9.52 12.27
C ASP A 20 3.99 9.09 10.81
N ASN A 21 4.00 7.77 10.57
CA ASN A 21 4.13 7.16 9.24
C ASN A 21 2.79 6.62 8.70
N GLY A 22 1.65 7.10 9.21
CA GLY A 22 0.33 6.69 8.74
C GLY A 22 0.03 7.09 7.30
N SER A 23 0.75 8.08 6.80
CA SER A 23 0.72 8.52 5.41
C SER A 23 1.88 7.91 4.62
N MET A 24 1.61 7.53 3.36
CA MET A 24 2.65 7.12 2.41
C MET A 24 3.47 8.31 1.87
N ALA A 25 3.01 9.54 2.10
CA ALA A 25 3.70 10.79 1.77
C ALA A 25 3.95 11.62 3.04
N HIS A 26 5.09 12.30 3.11
CA HIS A 26 5.49 13.14 4.23
C HIS A 26 4.64 14.41 4.34
N ASP A 27 4.19 14.98 3.22
CA ASP A 27 3.34 16.16 3.18
C ASP A 27 2.44 16.23 1.92
N MET A 28 1.66 17.30 1.81
CA MET A 28 0.76 17.54 0.69
C MET A 28 1.49 17.87 -0.61
N GLU A 29 2.68 18.49 -0.52
CA GLU A 29 3.46 18.84 -1.70
C GLU A 29 4.02 17.57 -2.36
N GLU A 30 4.56 16.66 -1.56
CA GLU A 30 5.05 15.36 -2.02
C GLU A 30 3.91 14.54 -2.65
N MET A 31 2.72 14.55 -2.03
CA MET A 31 1.53 13.89 -2.59
C MET A 31 1.19 14.40 -4.00
N GLU A 32 1.20 15.73 -4.20
CA GLU A 32 0.92 16.34 -5.50
C GLU A 32 2.00 15.99 -6.54
N GLN A 33 3.27 16.02 -6.13
CA GLN A 33 4.39 15.68 -7.01
C GLN A 33 4.35 14.21 -7.44
N LEU A 34 4.02 13.29 -6.53
CA LEU A 34 3.83 11.87 -6.84
C LEU A 34 2.67 11.66 -7.81
N GLY A 35 1.54 12.37 -7.63
CA GLY A 35 0.41 12.35 -8.57
C GLY A 35 0.82 12.74 -9.98
N LYS A 36 1.54 13.87 -10.13
CA LYS A 36 2.06 14.33 -11.43
C LYS A 36 3.02 13.35 -12.09
N GLN A 37 3.76 12.56 -11.31
CA GLN A 37 4.62 11.50 -11.84
C GLN A 37 3.78 10.34 -12.37
N MET A 38 2.72 9.96 -11.66
CA MET A 38 1.80 8.89 -12.06
C MET A 38 1.03 9.23 -13.34
N ASP A 39 0.63 10.49 -13.54
CA ASP A 39 -0.08 10.94 -14.75
C ASP A 39 0.72 10.72 -16.06
N ARG A 40 2.05 10.56 -15.96
CA ARG A 40 2.92 10.26 -17.11
C ARG A 40 3.01 8.77 -17.43
N LEU A 41 2.56 7.91 -16.52
CA LEU A 41 2.57 6.46 -16.71
C LEU A 41 1.35 6.05 -17.52
N ARG A 42 1.56 5.06 -18.40
CA ARG A 42 0.48 4.51 -19.22
C ARG A 42 -0.42 3.63 -18.37
N THR A 43 -1.71 3.65 -18.69
CA THR A 43 -2.66 2.68 -18.13
C THR A 43 -2.45 1.30 -18.74
N ASN A 44 -3.00 0.27 -18.09
CA ASN A 44 -2.94 -1.10 -18.61
C ASN A 44 -3.67 -1.24 -19.97
N GLU A 45 -4.67 -0.40 -20.26
CA GLU A 45 -5.37 -0.38 -21.54
C GLU A 45 -4.49 0.22 -22.64
N GLU A 46 -3.86 1.36 -22.37
CA GLU A 46 -2.92 2.01 -23.29
C GLU A 46 -1.66 1.16 -23.56
N LEU A 47 -1.22 0.35 -22.59
CA LEU A 47 -0.14 -0.61 -22.82
C LEU A 47 -0.55 -1.69 -23.82
N LYS A 48 -1.77 -2.23 -23.71
CA LYS A 48 -2.29 -3.26 -24.63
C LYS A 48 -2.40 -2.75 -26.07
N GLU A 49 -2.83 -1.50 -26.26
CA GLU A 49 -2.88 -0.87 -27.59
C GLU A 49 -1.50 -0.78 -28.26
N GLY A 50 -0.43 -0.67 -27.46
CA GLY A 50 0.95 -0.63 -27.94
C GLY A 50 1.67 -1.97 -27.99
N ASP A 51 0.95 -3.09 -27.98
CA ASP A 51 1.51 -4.46 -27.89
C ASP A 51 2.45 -4.66 -26.69
N LYS A 52 2.19 -3.93 -25.58
CA LYS A 52 2.94 -4.05 -24.32
C LYS A 52 2.08 -4.73 -23.26
N GLN A 53 2.74 -5.47 -22.38
CA GLN A 53 2.09 -6.15 -21.26
C GLN A 53 2.36 -5.40 -19.95
N PRO A 54 1.33 -5.17 -19.11
CA PRO A 54 1.54 -4.65 -17.77
C PRO A 54 2.25 -5.68 -16.87
N ASP A 55 3.05 -5.17 -15.95
CA ASP A 55 3.74 -5.95 -14.91
C ASP A 55 3.37 -5.35 -13.54
N PRO A 56 2.94 -6.15 -12.53
CA PRO A 56 2.69 -7.59 -12.57
C PRO A 56 1.46 -7.97 -13.37
N VAL A 57 1.47 -9.19 -13.91
CA VAL A 57 0.30 -9.80 -14.56
C VAL A 57 -0.82 -9.94 -13.53
N GLN A 58 -1.83 -9.08 -13.64
CA GLN A 58 -2.95 -9.02 -12.68
C GLN A 58 -3.84 -10.26 -12.75
N TYR A 59 -4.05 -10.81 -13.94
CA TYR A 59 -4.86 -12.00 -14.17
C TYR A 59 -4.12 -12.97 -15.08
N LYS A 60 -4.03 -14.24 -14.68
CA LYS A 60 -3.68 -15.32 -15.60
C LYS A 60 -4.92 -15.67 -16.40
N GLU A 61 -4.79 -15.87 -17.71
CA GLU A 61 -5.88 -16.51 -18.45
C GLU A 61 -6.18 -17.85 -17.79
N LYS A 62 -7.47 -18.11 -17.54
CA LYS A 62 -7.87 -19.45 -17.10
C LYS A 62 -7.64 -20.38 -18.28
N ASP A 63 -6.86 -21.43 -18.07
CA ASP A 63 -6.76 -22.54 -19.01
C ASP A 63 -8.19 -22.98 -19.39
N LYS A 64 -8.49 -22.99 -20.69
CA LYS A 64 -9.81 -23.34 -21.23
C LYS A 64 -10.04 -24.85 -21.20
#